data_AF-A0A6C2TYV0-F1
#
_entry.id   AF-A0A6C2TYV0-F1
#
_cell.length_a   1.000
_cell.length_b   1.000
_cell.length_c   1.000
_cell.angle_alpha   90.00
_cell.angle_beta   90.00
_cell.angle_gamma   90.00
#
_symmetry.space_group_name_H-M   'P 1'
#
loop_
_entity.id
_entity.type
_entity.pdbx_description
1 polymer ?
#
loop_
_entity_poly.entity_id
_entity_poly.type
_entity_poly.pdbx_seq_one_letter_code
_entity_poly.pdbx_strand_id
1 'polypeptide(L)'
;MRIITQSLLLLMASIAGATDFSIELTRQDPSMDWWYAVPQPFETRIANVDHVVRGEYFSVIPFFNSFAISADGTANLVFDVEVERPDGSIHKSVSGCKGITGKAPASKPVPAQAIINLHFEEEDPYGTYTVNVSAKDATSGKTTRRSITIEQVPFSMDQLTQDECERVFINYVSDPDPSRAFAAFLQTGKPFLDEGYEPVWSAIWFYKTIVENNDYLIPHLLEFFPTATYKQQKDIYLLLSLLPDAKKKLRVPDRLKTYKRIIDAGRIPQPYGELANVKQLDMLWAEFFATGRIRPLRQLTTALELGKSLGTLEKIKSGVLDREDSGVARAAMQEAVFQSALISLREHCAKSPLAFQYCVGIIERDMLSEEAQETLTLLLESIAREKRSPDR
;
A
#
# COMPACT_ATOMS: atom_id res chain seq x y z
N MET A 1 -17.95 21.84 69.72
CA MET A 1 -16.92 20.80 69.47
C MET A 1 -17.65 19.47 69.41
N ARG A 2 -17.85 18.73 68.31
CA ARG A 2 -17.35 18.69 66.94
C ARG A 2 -18.55 18.42 66.02
N ILE A 3 -18.60 19.11 64.89
CA ILE A 3 -19.61 18.91 63.83
C ILE A 3 -19.14 17.73 62.97
N ILE A 4 -20.05 16.77 62.77
CA ILE A 4 -19.88 15.60 61.91
C ILE A 4 -19.79 16.08 60.46
N THR A 5 -18.66 15.83 59.80
CA THR A 5 -18.49 16.09 58.38
C THR A 5 -18.80 14.81 57.61
N GLN A 6 -19.97 14.73 57.00
CA GLN A 6 -20.31 13.75 55.98
C GLN A 6 -19.51 14.06 54.72
N SER A 7 -18.53 13.22 54.39
CA SER A 7 -17.90 13.22 53.08
C SER A 7 -18.86 12.61 52.06
N LEU A 8 -19.57 13.48 51.35
CA LEU A 8 -20.35 13.15 50.16
C LEU A 8 -19.36 12.87 49.01
N LEU A 9 -19.03 11.60 48.78
CA LEU A 9 -18.34 11.17 47.56
C LEU A 9 -19.35 11.26 46.41
N LEU A 10 -19.28 12.35 45.64
CA LEU A 10 -19.94 12.41 44.34
C LEU A 10 -19.27 11.40 43.40
N LEU A 11 -19.95 10.28 43.17
CA LEU A 11 -19.69 9.43 42.02
C LEU A 11 -20.07 10.24 40.78
N MET A 12 -19.11 10.92 40.15
CA MET A 12 -19.25 11.39 38.78
C MET A 12 -19.27 10.16 37.88
N ALA A 13 -20.44 9.53 37.76
CA ALA A 13 -20.71 8.66 36.62
C ALA A 13 -20.63 9.56 35.38
N SER A 14 -19.52 9.50 34.65
CA SER A 14 -19.44 10.10 33.32
C SER A 14 -20.65 9.59 32.55
N ILE A 15 -21.49 10.50 32.05
CA ILE A 15 -22.60 10.14 31.17
C ILE A 15 -21.98 9.38 30.00
N ALA A 16 -22.14 8.06 30.01
CA ALA A 16 -21.58 7.18 29.00
C ALA A 16 -22.26 7.51 27.66
N GLY A 17 -21.60 8.32 26.85
CA GLY A 17 -21.97 8.56 25.46
C GLY A 17 -22.21 7.22 24.77
N ALA A 18 -23.23 7.14 23.93
CA ALA A 18 -23.43 5.95 23.11
C ALA A 18 -22.20 5.73 22.24
N THR A 19 -21.79 4.47 22.06
CA THR A 19 -20.74 4.11 21.12
C THR A 19 -21.13 4.60 19.73
N ASP A 20 -20.27 5.39 19.10
CA ASP A 20 -20.46 5.85 17.73
C ASP A 20 -19.25 5.47 16.87
N PHE A 21 -19.54 5.01 15.65
CA PHE A 21 -18.54 4.56 14.70
C PHE A 21 -19.06 4.68 13.26
N SER A 22 -18.13 4.79 12.31
CA SER A 22 -18.37 4.59 10.88
C SER A 22 -17.87 3.21 10.43
N ILE A 23 -18.40 2.73 9.29
CA ILE A 23 -17.89 1.53 8.62
C ILE A 23 -17.24 2.02 7.34
N GLU A 24 -15.97 1.69 7.16
CA GLU A 24 -15.24 1.98 5.93
C GLU A 24 -15.01 0.66 5.18
N LEU A 25 -15.31 0.67 3.89
CA LEU A 25 -15.02 -0.44 2.98
C LEU A 25 -13.88 0.01 2.08
N THR A 26 -12.76 -0.73 2.03
CA THR A 26 -11.60 -0.27 1.24
C THR A 26 -10.80 -1.41 0.62
N ARG A 27 -10.16 -1.12 -0.52
CA ARG A 27 -9.14 -1.96 -1.16
C ARG A 27 -7.73 -1.67 -0.67
N GLN A 28 -7.54 -0.66 0.17
CA GLN A 28 -6.24 -0.33 0.73
C GLN A 28 -5.70 -1.48 1.58
N ASP A 29 -4.37 -1.55 1.66
CA ASP A 29 -3.70 -2.69 2.30
C ASP A 29 -4.15 -2.89 3.75
N PRO A 30 -4.48 -4.13 4.15
CA PRO A 30 -5.00 -4.43 5.48
C PRO A 30 -3.93 -4.30 6.59
N SER A 31 -2.65 -4.04 6.29
CA SER A 31 -1.69 -3.67 7.34
C SER A 31 -1.99 -2.31 7.96
N MET A 32 -2.79 -1.46 7.27
CA MET A 32 -3.13 -0.10 7.68
C MET A 32 -1.90 0.80 7.93
N ASP A 33 -0.79 0.56 7.23
CA ASP A 33 0.36 1.48 7.29
C ASP A 33 -0.08 2.90 6.90
N TRP A 34 -1.03 3.04 5.99
CA TRP A 34 -1.63 4.31 5.54
C TRP A 34 -2.40 5.06 6.63
N TRP A 35 -2.63 4.39 7.77
CA TRP A 35 -3.18 4.98 8.98
C TRP A 35 -2.10 5.12 10.08
N TYR A 36 -1.41 4.04 10.44
CA TYR A 36 -0.54 4.00 11.62
C TYR A 36 0.87 4.57 11.38
N ALA A 37 1.31 4.61 10.13
CA ALA A 37 2.64 5.09 9.78
C ALA A 37 2.65 6.57 9.36
N VAL A 38 1.47 7.17 9.19
CA VAL A 38 1.31 8.62 8.97
C VAL A 38 1.42 9.34 10.32
N PRO A 39 2.40 10.24 10.50
CA PRO A 39 2.53 11.00 11.75
C PRO A 39 1.56 12.18 11.79
N GLN A 40 1.29 12.67 13.01
CA GLN A 40 0.58 13.94 13.19
C GLN A 40 1.46 15.11 12.70
N PRO A 41 0.90 16.19 12.13
CA PRO A 41 -0.52 16.50 11.99
C PRO A 41 -1.13 16.13 10.63
N PHE A 42 -0.52 15.18 9.89
CA PHE A 42 -1.02 14.86 8.56
C PHE A 42 -2.36 14.11 8.61
N GLU A 43 -3.24 14.46 7.68
CA GLU A 43 -4.50 13.76 7.49
C GLU A 43 -4.27 12.44 6.75
N THR A 44 -4.93 11.40 7.23
CA THR A 44 -5.02 10.09 6.58
C THR A 44 -6.19 10.09 5.60
N ARG A 45 -6.03 9.42 4.46
CA ARG A 45 -7.07 9.28 3.45
C ARG A 45 -7.51 7.81 3.36
N ILE A 46 -8.82 7.62 3.39
CA ILE A 46 -9.46 6.33 3.15
C ILE A 46 -10.05 6.36 1.74
N ALA A 47 -9.66 5.41 0.90
CA ALA A 47 -10.24 5.18 -0.41
C ALA A 47 -11.38 4.18 -0.27
N ASN A 48 -12.60 4.70 -0.18
CA ASN A 48 -13.79 3.87 -0.05
C ASN A 48 -14.11 3.15 -1.36
N VAL A 49 -14.54 1.90 -1.24
CA VAL A 49 -15.05 1.08 -2.35
C VAL A 49 -16.54 0.86 -2.21
N ASP A 50 -17.27 1.03 -3.32
CA ASP A 50 -18.71 0.81 -3.42
C ASP A 50 -19.07 -0.41 -4.27
N HIS A 51 -18.14 -0.96 -5.04
CA HIS A 51 -18.33 -2.17 -5.84
C HIS A 51 -17.05 -3.00 -5.92
N VAL A 52 -17.17 -4.32 -6.05
CA VAL A 52 -16.06 -5.24 -6.28
C VAL A 52 -16.44 -6.32 -7.29
N VAL A 53 -15.43 -6.88 -7.94
CA VAL A 53 -15.62 -8.06 -8.80
C VAL A 53 -15.48 -9.36 -8.02
N ARG A 54 -15.92 -10.46 -8.61
CA ARG A 54 -15.77 -11.80 -8.00
C ARG A 54 -14.30 -12.13 -7.72
N GLY A 55 -14.03 -12.68 -6.54
CA GLY A 55 -12.68 -13.01 -6.08
C GLY A 55 -11.83 -11.81 -5.63
N GLU A 56 -12.29 -10.57 -5.85
CA GLU A 56 -11.59 -9.38 -5.38
C GLU A 56 -11.78 -9.20 -3.88
N TYR A 57 -10.67 -9.02 -3.15
CA TYR A 57 -10.69 -8.76 -1.72
C TYR A 57 -10.94 -7.28 -1.41
N PHE A 58 -11.76 -7.02 -0.40
CA PHE A 58 -11.92 -5.73 0.25
C PHE A 58 -11.96 -5.88 1.78
N SER A 59 -11.60 -4.82 2.48
CA SER A 59 -11.57 -4.76 3.94
C SER A 59 -12.81 -4.07 4.49
N VAL A 60 -13.39 -4.63 5.55
CA VAL A 60 -14.42 -3.97 6.39
C VAL A 60 -13.75 -3.50 7.67
N ILE A 61 -13.74 -2.19 7.90
CA ILE A 61 -13.05 -1.58 9.05
C ILE A 61 -14.01 -0.64 9.79
N PRO A 62 -14.41 -0.99 11.03
CA PRO A 62 -15.09 -0.05 11.91
C PRO A 62 -14.12 1.02 12.43
N PHE A 63 -14.49 2.30 12.32
CA PHE A 63 -13.75 3.43 12.91
C PHE A 63 -14.55 4.04 14.05
N PHE A 64 -14.04 3.92 15.27
CA PHE A 64 -14.74 4.37 16.47
C PHE A 64 -14.48 5.86 16.76
N ASN A 65 -15.55 6.65 16.77
CA ASN A 65 -15.56 8.08 17.09
C ASN A 65 -15.77 8.33 18.59
N SER A 66 -16.55 7.47 19.25
CA SER A 66 -16.79 7.55 20.69
C SER A 66 -17.15 6.19 21.29
N PHE A 67 -16.79 5.98 22.55
CA PHE A 67 -16.99 4.76 23.33
C PHE A 67 -16.72 5.02 24.80
N ALA A 68 -17.23 4.15 25.68
CA ALA A 68 -17.00 4.27 27.11
C ALA A 68 -15.61 3.74 27.51
N ILE A 69 -15.03 4.39 28.51
CA ILE A 69 -13.73 4.08 29.08
C ILE A 69 -13.95 3.79 30.56
N SER A 70 -13.40 2.69 31.07
CA SER A 70 -13.50 2.31 32.47
C SER A 70 -12.61 3.20 33.36
N ALA A 71 -12.78 3.08 34.67
CA ALA A 71 -12.04 3.88 35.65
C ALA A 71 -10.51 3.71 35.58
N ASP A 72 -10.03 2.58 35.04
CA ASP A 72 -8.62 2.28 34.81
C ASP A 72 -8.09 2.78 33.46
N GLY A 73 -8.90 3.52 32.69
CA GLY A 73 -8.52 4.06 31.38
C GLY A 73 -8.54 3.03 30.25
N THR A 74 -9.23 1.90 30.42
CA THR A 74 -9.34 0.86 29.39
C THR A 74 -10.68 0.91 28.64
N ALA A 75 -10.67 0.39 27.41
CA ALA A 75 -11.84 0.18 26.58
C ALA A 75 -12.00 -1.31 26.29
N ASN A 76 -13.26 -1.75 26.17
CA ASN A 76 -13.61 -3.12 25.83
C ASN A 76 -14.76 -3.11 24.82
N LEU A 77 -14.37 -2.96 23.56
CA LEU A 77 -15.24 -2.99 22.39
C LEU A 77 -14.98 -4.27 21.61
N VAL A 78 -16.03 -5.02 21.36
CA VAL A 78 -16.06 -6.11 20.38
C VAL A 78 -17.07 -5.77 19.29
N PHE A 79 -16.89 -6.33 18.11
CA PHE A 79 -17.86 -6.16 17.04
C PHE A 79 -18.14 -7.46 16.30
N ASP A 80 -19.31 -7.52 15.70
CA ASP A 80 -19.74 -8.59 14.83
C ASP A 80 -20.00 -8.01 13.43
N VAL A 81 -19.71 -8.77 12.38
CA VAL A 81 -19.98 -8.44 10.98
C VAL A 81 -20.90 -9.49 10.40
N GLU A 82 -22.00 -9.05 9.81
CA GLU A 82 -22.94 -9.88 9.06
C GLU A 82 -23.09 -9.29 7.65
N VAL A 83 -22.96 -10.14 6.63
CA VAL A 83 -23.10 -9.76 5.23
C VAL A 83 -24.36 -10.41 4.69
N GLU A 84 -25.29 -9.59 4.25
CA GLU A 84 -26.58 -9.98 3.66
C GLU A 84 -26.48 -9.95 2.13
N ARG A 85 -26.97 -11.02 1.50
CA ARG A 85 -27.09 -11.17 0.04
C ARG A 85 -28.17 -10.26 -0.53
N PRO A 86 -28.19 -10.03 -1.86
CA PRO A 86 -29.27 -9.30 -2.52
C PRO A 86 -30.68 -9.85 -2.28
N ASP A 87 -30.80 -11.15 -1.99
CA ASP A 87 -32.08 -11.82 -1.68
C ASP A 87 -32.48 -11.76 -0.20
N GLY A 88 -31.67 -11.11 0.64
CA GLY A 88 -31.87 -11.00 2.08
C GLY A 88 -31.34 -12.17 2.91
N SER A 89 -30.78 -13.21 2.27
CA SER A 89 -30.15 -14.31 2.99
C SER A 89 -28.77 -13.92 3.52
N ILE A 90 -28.32 -14.55 4.61
CA ILE A 90 -26.99 -14.28 5.15
C ILE A 90 -25.93 -14.98 4.29
N HIS A 91 -25.01 -14.20 3.72
CA HIS A 91 -23.81 -14.70 3.03
C HIS A 91 -22.76 -15.14 4.06
N LYS A 92 -22.44 -14.28 5.03
CA LYS A 92 -21.39 -14.54 6.01
C LYS A 92 -21.67 -13.84 7.34
N SER A 93 -21.28 -14.48 8.44
CA SER A 93 -21.35 -13.91 9.78
C SER A 93 -20.05 -14.19 10.52
N VAL A 94 -19.45 -13.15 11.10
CA VAL A 94 -18.22 -13.22 11.89
C VAL A 94 -18.47 -12.49 13.20
N SER A 95 -18.34 -13.20 14.32
CA SER A 95 -18.66 -12.67 15.65
C SER A 95 -17.43 -12.57 16.56
N GLY A 96 -17.46 -11.63 17.50
CA GLY A 96 -16.45 -11.50 18.55
C GLY A 96 -15.13 -10.89 18.09
N CYS A 97 -15.15 -10.10 17.01
CA CYS A 97 -13.99 -9.42 16.50
C CYS A 97 -13.52 -8.33 17.47
N LYS A 98 -12.20 -8.17 17.61
CA LYS A 98 -11.62 -7.16 18.51
C LYS A 98 -11.81 -5.77 17.92
N GLY A 99 -12.69 -4.97 18.54
CA GLY A 99 -12.82 -3.54 18.23
C GLY A 99 -11.66 -2.78 18.86
N ILE A 100 -11.82 -2.37 20.11
CA ILE A 100 -10.76 -1.72 20.88
C ILE A 100 -10.70 -2.43 22.22
N THR A 101 -9.59 -3.12 22.47
CA THR A 101 -9.36 -3.82 23.73
C THR A 101 -8.08 -3.31 24.37
N GLY A 102 -8.15 -3.00 25.67
CA GLY A 102 -7.01 -2.52 26.45
C GLY A 102 -7.00 -1.00 26.63
N LYS A 103 -5.80 -0.40 26.72
CA LYS A 103 -5.65 1.03 26.98
C LYS A 103 -6.37 1.86 25.91
N ALA A 104 -7.24 2.77 26.34
CA ALA A 104 -7.96 3.61 25.40
C ALA A 104 -6.96 4.50 24.61
N PRO A 105 -7.09 4.55 23.28
CA PRO A 105 -6.27 5.43 22.44
C PRO A 105 -6.56 6.89 22.76
N ALA A 106 -5.51 7.73 22.69
CA ALA A 106 -5.61 9.14 23.03
C ALA A 106 -6.31 9.97 21.94
N SER A 107 -6.17 9.57 20.68
CA SER A 107 -6.79 10.23 19.52
C SER A 107 -7.96 9.41 18.97
N LYS A 108 -8.91 10.13 18.36
CA LYS A 108 -10.06 9.59 17.64
C LYS A 108 -10.22 10.33 16.29
N PRO A 109 -10.81 9.72 15.25
CA PRO A 109 -11.30 8.34 15.21
C PRO A 109 -10.17 7.31 15.33
N VAL A 110 -10.51 6.08 15.70
CA VAL A 110 -9.56 4.96 15.81
C VAL A 110 -10.14 3.72 15.14
N PRO A 111 -9.39 3.08 14.22
CA PRO A 111 -9.84 1.83 13.61
C PRO A 111 -9.89 0.69 14.61
N ALA A 112 -10.77 -0.28 14.33
CA ALA A 112 -10.80 -1.55 15.03
C ALA A 112 -9.44 -2.28 14.93
N GLN A 113 -9.09 -3.04 15.97
CA GLN A 113 -7.88 -3.87 16.03
C GLN A 113 -7.97 -5.09 15.12
N ALA A 114 -9.17 -5.62 14.89
CA ALA A 114 -9.44 -6.66 13.91
C ALA A 114 -9.98 -6.04 12.62
N ILE A 115 -9.43 -6.49 11.49
CA ILE A 115 -9.86 -6.13 10.15
C ILE A 115 -10.46 -7.36 9.50
N ILE A 116 -11.61 -7.22 8.85
CA ILE A 116 -12.29 -8.32 8.17
C ILE A 116 -12.06 -8.19 6.68
N ASN A 117 -11.30 -9.11 6.10
CA ASN A 117 -11.09 -9.18 4.66
C ASN A 117 -12.12 -10.14 4.04
N LEU A 118 -12.86 -9.65 3.05
CA LEU A 118 -13.94 -10.37 2.38
C LEU A 118 -13.70 -10.37 0.87
N HIS A 119 -14.19 -11.41 0.19
CA HIS A 119 -14.38 -11.47 -1.25
C HIS A 119 -15.65 -12.28 -1.52
N PHE A 120 -16.18 -12.18 -2.73
CA PHE A 120 -17.33 -12.97 -3.18
C PHE A 120 -16.88 -14.17 -4.02
N GLU A 121 -17.50 -15.33 -3.79
CA GLU A 121 -17.19 -16.62 -4.42
C GLU A 121 -17.99 -16.82 -5.73
N GLU A 122 -17.85 -18.00 -6.36
CA GLU A 122 -18.44 -18.27 -7.68
C GLU A 122 -19.96 -18.44 -7.63
N GLU A 123 -20.46 -19.01 -6.54
CA GLU A 123 -21.87 -19.21 -6.21
C GLU A 123 -22.60 -17.93 -5.79
N ASP A 124 -21.86 -16.88 -5.41
CA ASP A 124 -22.46 -15.65 -4.92
C ASP A 124 -23.10 -14.86 -6.08
N PRO A 125 -24.39 -14.47 -5.94
CA PRO A 125 -25.10 -13.74 -6.98
C PRO A 125 -24.60 -12.30 -7.11
N TYR A 126 -24.59 -11.78 -8.33
CA TYR A 126 -24.38 -10.35 -8.56
C TYR A 126 -25.49 -9.51 -7.92
N GLY A 127 -25.16 -8.29 -7.54
CA GLY A 127 -26.09 -7.32 -6.97
C GLY A 127 -25.58 -6.67 -5.69
N THR A 128 -26.47 -5.96 -5.00
CA THR A 128 -26.14 -5.20 -3.79
C THR A 128 -26.15 -6.08 -2.55
N TYR A 129 -25.03 -6.10 -1.84
CA TYR A 129 -24.90 -6.72 -0.52
C TYR A 129 -24.96 -5.66 0.56
N THR A 130 -25.49 -6.02 1.73
CA THR A 130 -25.50 -5.15 2.91
C THR A 130 -24.52 -5.68 3.95
N VAL A 131 -23.54 -4.87 4.33
CA VAL A 131 -22.58 -5.15 5.41
C VAL A 131 -23.10 -4.50 6.69
N ASN A 132 -23.58 -5.34 7.60
CA ASN A 132 -24.10 -4.97 8.91
C ASN A 132 -23.00 -5.15 9.97
N VAL A 133 -22.69 -4.10 10.72
CA VAL A 133 -21.73 -4.15 11.83
C VAL A 133 -22.44 -3.83 13.14
N SER A 134 -22.30 -4.72 14.12
CA SER A 134 -22.80 -4.53 15.47
C SER A 134 -21.62 -4.39 16.44
N ALA A 135 -21.43 -3.20 17.00
CA ALA A 135 -20.40 -2.96 18.01
C ALA A 135 -21.00 -3.02 19.42
N LYS A 136 -20.41 -3.84 20.29
CA LYS A 136 -20.80 -4.01 21.69
C LYS A 136 -19.72 -3.45 22.61
N ASP A 137 -20.11 -2.46 23.40
CA ASP A 137 -19.29 -1.83 24.43
C ASP A 137 -19.59 -2.49 25.77
N ALA A 138 -18.65 -3.28 26.28
CA ALA A 138 -18.82 -3.96 27.55
C ALA A 138 -18.78 -3.00 28.75
N THR A 139 -18.15 -1.83 28.59
CA THR A 139 -18.05 -0.82 29.65
C THR A 139 -19.36 -0.07 29.84
N SER A 140 -20.04 0.30 28.75
CA SER A 140 -21.36 0.95 28.83
C SER A 140 -22.55 -0.02 28.79
N GLY A 141 -22.31 -1.28 28.39
CA GLY A 141 -23.35 -2.28 28.13
C GLY A 141 -24.17 -2.02 26.86
N LYS A 142 -23.83 -0.98 26.09
CA LYS A 142 -24.57 -0.59 24.88
C LYS A 142 -24.10 -1.38 23.67
N THR A 143 -25.03 -1.59 22.74
CA THR A 143 -24.75 -2.13 21.41
C THR A 143 -25.22 -1.13 20.38
N THR A 144 -24.35 -0.74 19.45
CA THR A 144 -24.66 0.15 18.33
C THR A 144 -24.54 -0.62 17.03
N ARG A 145 -25.50 -0.43 16.12
CA ARG A 145 -25.48 -1.04 14.79
C ARG A 145 -25.34 0.02 13.70
N ARG A 146 -24.62 -0.33 12.65
CA ARG A 146 -24.46 0.45 11.42
C ARG A 146 -24.49 -0.51 10.23
N SER A 147 -24.86 0.01 9.07
CA SER A 147 -24.90 -0.75 7.82
C SER A 147 -24.34 0.10 6.70
N ILE A 148 -23.64 -0.54 5.77
CA ILE A 148 -23.16 0.04 4.51
C ILE A 148 -23.38 -0.98 3.40
N THR A 149 -23.46 -0.53 2.14
CA THR A 149 -23.69 -1.43 1.00
C THR A 149 -22.45 -1.52 0.13
N ILE A 150 -22.33 -2.65 -0.58
CA ILE A 150 -21.32 -2.88 -1.61
C ILE A 150 -21.93 -3.69 -2.75
N GLU A 151 -21.61 -3.36 -3.99
CA GLU A 151 -22.12 -4.05 -5.16
C GLU A 151 -21.13 -5.11 -5.65
N GLN A 152 -21.59 -6.36 -5.82
CA GLN A 152 -20.85 -7.36 -6.57
C GLN A 152 -21.20 -7.23 -8.05
N VAL A 153 -20.21 -6.89 -8.87
CA VAL A 153 -20.40 -6.69 -10.32
C VAL A 153 -19.64 -7.73 -11.14
N PRO A 154 -20.08 -8.03 -12.38
CA PRO A 154 -19.27 -8.81 -13.32
C PRO A 154 -17.94 -8.13 -13.62
N PHE A 155 -16.90 -8.92 -13.85
CA PHE A 155 -15.62 -8.38 -14.30
C PHE A 155 -15.77 -7.75 -15.69
N SER A 156 -15.31 -6.52 -15.84
CA SER A 156 -15.23 -5.83 -17.13
C SER A 156 -13.88 -5.15 -17.29
N MET A 157 -13.36 -5.14 -18.51
CA MET A 157 -12.13 -4.44 -18.84
C MET A 157 -12.45 -3.05 -19.39
N ASP A 158 -12.20 -2.02 -18.58
CA ASP A 158 -12.31 -0.60 -18.97
C ASP A 158 -11.51 -0.32 -20.23
N GLN A 159 -11.98 0.62 -21.07
CA GLN A 159 -11.17 1.20 -22.14
C GLN A 159 -10.49 2.46 -21.62
N LEU A 160 -9.17 2.48 -21.63
CA LEU A 160 -8.36 3.56 -21.07
C LEU A 160 -7.60 4.29 -22.17
N THR A 161 -7.54 5.61 -22.06
CA THR A 161 -6.58 6.42 -22.81
C THR A 161 -5.15 6.17 -22.32
N GLN A 162 -4.14 6.60 -23.09
CA GLN A 162 -2.74 6.46 -22.67
C GLN A 162 -2.45 7.27 -21.41
N ASP A 163 -2.98 8.49 -21.30
CA ASP A 163 -2.84 9.32 -20.11
C ASP A 163 -3.45 8.65 -18.86
N GLU A 164 -4.59 7.98 -19.02
CA GLU A 164 -5.20 7.22 -17.91
C GLU A 164 -4.35 6.02 -17.51
N CYS A 165 -3.78 5.29 -18.47
CA CYS A 165 -2.85 4.20 -18.19
C CYS A 165 -1.64 4.68 -17.38
N GLU A 166 -1.11 5.86 -17.70
CA GLU A 166 0.01 6.46 -16.97
C GLU A 166 -0.38 6.91 -15.55
N ARG A 167 -1.57 7.47 -15.39
CA ARG A 167 -2.08 7.93 -14.08
C ARG A 167 -2.34 6.79 -13.11
N VAL A 168 -2.67 5.59 -13.59
CA VAL A 168 -2.84 4.41 -12.72
C VAL A 168 -1.62 4.22 -11.83
N PHE A 169 -0.40 4.26 -12.37
CA PHE A 169 0.81 4.04 -11.59
C PHE A 169 0.94 4.99 -10.39
N ILE A 170 0.64 6.27 -10.59
CA ILE A 170 0.82 7.32 -9.58
C ILE A 170 -0.32 7.29 -8.55
N ASN A 171 -1.54 7.02 -9.01
CA ASN A 171 -2.74 7.15 -8.18
C ASN A 171 -3.07 5.90 -7.39
N TYR A 172 -2.63 4.72 -7.83
CA TYR A 172 -3.00 3.44 -7.23
C TYR A 172 -2.74 3.39 -5.72
N VAL A 173 -1.64 3.97 -5.25
CA VAL A 173 -1.29 4.03 -3.83
C VAL A 173 -2.34 4.74 -2.96
N SER A 174 -3.05 5.71 -3.53
CA SER A 174 -4.05 6.52 -2.83
C SER A 174 -5.48 6.04 -3.06
N ASP A 175 -5.71 5.29 -4.14
CA ASP A 175 -7.02 4.81 -4.56
C ASP A 175 -6.85 3.50 -5.37
N PRO A 176 -6.63 2.36 -4.67
CA PRO A 176 -6.33 1.11 -5.34
C PRO A 176 -7.51 0.59 -6.15
N ASP A 177 -7.28 0.26 -7.41
CA ASP A 177 -8.24 -0.39 -8.30
C ASP A 177 -7.51 -1.44 -9.16
N PRO A 178 -7.46 -2.71 -8.71
CA PRO A 178 -6.74 -3.77 -9.40
C PRO A 178 -7.29 -4.07 -10.79
N SER A 179 -8.61 -3.93 -11.01
CA SER A 179 -9.25 -4.18 -12.31
C SER A 179 -8.85 -3.10 -13.32
N ARG A 180 -8.84 -1.82 -12.91
CA ARG A 180 -8.35 -0.72 -13.75
C ARG A 180 -6.84 -0.81 -13.98
N ALA A 181 -6.06 -1.25 -12.99
CA ALA A 181 -4.63 -1.49 -13.19
C ALA A 181 -4.35 -2.63 -14.18
N PHE A 182 -5.14 -3.70 -14.13
CA PHE A 182 -5.10 -4.77 -15.12
C PHE A 182 -5.42 -4.24 -16.53
N ALA A 183 -6.45 -3.40 -16.69
CA ALA A 183 -6.77 -2.78 -17.98
C ALA A 183 -5.60 -1.91 -18.49
N ALA A 184 -4.98 -1.09 -17.62
CA ALA A 184 -3.84 -0.25 -17.96
C ALA A 184 -2.61 -1.06 -18.40
N PHE A 185 -2.33 -2.18 -17.72
CA PHE A 185 -1.26 -3.10 -18.10
C PHE A 185 -1.43 -3.62 -19.53
N LEU A 186 -2.65 -4.01 -19.91
CA LEU A 186 -2.93 -4.55 -21.24
C LEU A 186 -3.00 -3.49 -22.34
N GLN A 187 -3.32 -2.24 -22.00
CA GLN A 187 -3.60 -1.17 -22.97
C GLN A 187 -2.48 -0.13 -23.10
N THR A 188 -1.50 -0.14 -22.20
CA THR A 188 -0.37 0.78 -22.30
C THR A 188 0.42 0.57 -23.59
N GLY A 189 0.74 1.68 -24.25
CA GLY A 189 1.65 1.72 -25.40
C GLY A 189 3.12 1.58 -24.99
N LYS A 190 3.45 1.80 -23.72
CA LYS A 190 4.82 1.72 -23.23
C LYS A 190 5.32 0.27 -23.21
N PRO A 191 6.58 0.01 -23.60
CA PRO A 191 7.17 -1.31 -23.50
C PRO A 191 7.63 -1.60 -22.06
N PHE A 192 7.51 -2.86 -21.63
CA PHE A 192 8.07 -3.34 -20.35
C PHE A 192 9.51 -3.85 -20.44
N LEU A 193 10.09 -3.79 -21.64
CA LEU A 193 11.50 -4.04 -21.90
C LEU A 193 12.08 -2.78 -22.54
N ASP A 194 13.26 -2.37 -22.13
CA ASP A 194 13.98 -1.26 -22.76
C ASP A 194 14.64 -1.69 -24.09
N GLU A 195 15.37 -0.77 -24.73
CA GLU A 195 16.07 -1.02 -25.99
C GLU A 195 17.17 -2.10 -25.86
N GLY A 196 17.68 -2.31 -24.65
CA GLY A 196 18.65 -3.35 -24.29
C GLY A 196 18.01 -4.69 -23.95
N TYR A 197 16.69 -4.83 -24.07
CA TYR A 197 15.91 -6.00 -23.64
C TYR A 197 15.95 -6.24 -22.12
N GLU A 198 16.27 -5.23 -21.31
CA GLU A 198 16.18 -5.31 -19.87
C GLU A 198 14.77 -4.94 -19.39
N PRO A 199 14.24 -5.59 -18.33
CA PRO A 199 12.96 -5.21 -17.76
C PRO A 199 12.96 -3.78 -17.23
N VAL A 200 11.92 -3.02 -17.57
CA VAL A 200 11.62 -1.74 -16.93
C VAL A 200 11.04 -2.04 -15.54
N TRP A 201 11.93 -2.23 -14.57
CA TRP A 201 11.60 -2.77 -13.24
C TRP A 201 10.53 -1.98 -12.52
N SER A 202 10.53 -0.65 -12.62
CA SER A 202 9.49 0.20 -12.01
C SER A 202 8.09 -0.18 -12.49
N ALA A 203 7.92 -0.39 -13.80
CA ALA A 203 6.62 -0.70 -14.39
C ALA A 203 6.22 -2.17 -14.21
N ILE A 204 7.12 -3.12 -14.55
CA ILE A 204 6.75 -4.54 -14.49
C ILE A 204 6.61 -5.05 -13.06
N TRP A 205 7.42 -4.54 -12.11
CA TRP A 205 7.32 -4.94 -10.71
C TRP A 205 6.05 -4.40 -10.05
N PHE A 206 5.57 -3.23 -10.48
CA PHE A 206 4.31 -2.65 -10.00
C PHE A 206 3.13 -3.54 -10.36
N TYR A 207 2.98 -3.89 -11.64
CA TYR A 207 1.91 -4.79 -12.08
C TYR A 207 2.07 -6.21 -11.53
N LYS A 208 3.31 -6.70 -11.38
CA LYS A 208 3.59 -7.97 -10.68
C LYS A 208 3.04 -7.95 -9.26
N THR A 209 3.31 -6.87 -8.52
CA THR A 209 2.87 -6.73 -7.12
C THR A 209 1.36 -6.64 -7.02
N ILE A 210 0.70 -5.94 -7.93
CA ILE A 210 -0.77 -5.87 -7.99
C ILE A 210 -1.36 -7.26 -8.22
N VAL A 211 -0.91 -7.98 -9.26
CA VAL A 211 -1.44 -9.32 -9.58
C VAL A 211 -1.12 -10.34 -8.50
N GLU A 212 0.04 -10.25 -7.83
CA GLU A 212 0.37 -11.12 -6.71
C GLU A 212 -0.56 -10.91 -5.51
N ASN A 213 -0.95 -9.67 -5.22
CA ASN A 213 -1.89 -9.36 -4.14
C ASN A 213 -3.37 -9.51 -4.53
N ASN A 214 -3.66 -9.75 -5.82
CA ASN A 214 -5.00 -9.86 -6.39
C ASN A 214 -5.06 -11.04 -7.36
N ASP A 215 -4.97 -12.26 -6.82
CA ASP A 215 -4.84 -13.49 -7.58
C ASP A 215 -6.06 -13.80 -8.48
N TYR A 216 -7.23 -13.22 -8.19
CA TYR A 216 -8.41 -13.24 -9.06
C TYR A 216 -8.14 -12.72 -10.48
N LEU A 217 -7.12 -11.87 -10.66
CA LEU A 217 -6.71 -11.37 -11.98
C LEU A 217 -6.03 -12.44 -12.85
N ILE A 218 -5.48 -13.50 -12.26
CA ILE A 218 -4.73 -14.54 -12.99
C ILE A 218 -5.63 -15.29 -13.98
N PRO A 219 -6.81 -15.82 -13.60
CA PRO A 219 -7.74 -16.40 -14.56
C PRO A 219 -8.05 -15.48 -15.76
N HIS A 220 -8.30 -14.19 -15.51
CA HIS A 220 -8.57 -13.22 -16.57
C HIS A 220 -7.35 -12.98 -17.50
N LEU A 221 -6.12 -12.96 -16.96
CA LEU A 221 -4.89 -12.92 -17.78
C LEU A 221 -4.81 -14.15 -18.70
N LEU A 222 -5.07 -15.34 -18.15
CA LEU A 222 -4.95 -16.60 -18.88
C LEU A 222 -6.03 -16.75 -19.96
N GLU A 223 -7.25 -16.28 -19.68
CA GLU A 223 -8.36 -16.27 -20.64
C GLU A 223 -8.15 -15.26 -21.77
N PHE A 224 -7.62 -14.07 -21.46
CA PHE A 224 -7.33 -13.04 -22.46
C PHE A 224 -6.13 -13.39 -23.36
N PHE A 225 -5.14 -14.13 -22.84
CA PHE A 225 -3.88 -14.38 -23.51
C PHE A 225 -4.00 -14.95 -24.95
N PRO A 226 -4.85 -15.95 -25.27
CA PRO A 226 -4.94 -16.53 -26.60
C PRO A 226 -5.42 -15.55 -27.68
N THR A 227 -6.27 -14.58 -27.32
CA THR A 227 -6.84 -13.57 -28.22
C THR A 227 -6.07 -12.26 -28.22
N ALA A 228 -5.12 -12.09 -27.28
CA ALA A 228 -4.30 -10.90 -27.15
C ALA A 228 -3.38 -10.67 -28.36
N THR A 229 -3.04 -9.40 -28.59
CA THR A 229 -2.03 -9.02 -29.59
C THR A 229 -0.65 -9.58 -29.24
N TYR A 230 0.26 -9.63 -30.21
CA TYR A 230 1.62 -10.11 -29.95
C TYR A 230 2.34 -9.32 -28.84
N LYS A 231 2.17 -7.98 -28.81
CA LYS A 231 2.70 -7.13 -27.73
C LYS A 231 2.16 -7.56 -26.39
N GLN A 232 0.83 -7.64 -26.25
CA GLN A 232 0.18 -8.02 -25.00
C GLN A 232 0.58 -9.42 -24.55
N GLN A 233 0.64 -10.39 -25.45
CA GLN A 233 1.11 -11.74 -25.11
C GLN A 233 2.54 -11.74 -24.59
N LYS A 234 3.44 -10.95 -25.18
CA LYS A 234 4.81 -10.77 -24.69
C LYS A 234 4.80 -10.18 -23.28
N ASP A 235 4.01 -9.14 -23.06
CA ASP A 235 3.92 -8.43 -21.77
C ASP A 235 3.35 -9.34 -20.68
N ILE A 236 2.25 -10.05 -20.95
CA ILE A 236 1.64 -11.05 -20.06
C ILE A 236 2.66 -12.16 -19.76
N TYR A 237 3.38 -12.67 -20.76
CA TYR A 237 4.38 -13.70 -20.55
C TYR A 237 5.55 -13.22 -19.67
N LEU A 238 5.98 -11.97 -19.84
CA LEU A 238 6.99 -11.34 -18.98
C LEU A 238 6.49 -11.25 -17.53
N LEU A 239 5.29 -10.72 -17.32
CA LEU A 239 4.65 -10.60 -16.01
C LEU A 239 4.53 -11.97 -15.31
N LEU A 240 3.93 -12.95 -15.99
CA LEU A 240 3.74 -14.29 -15.43
C LEU A 240 5.07 -15.00 -15.17
N SER A 241 6.14 -14.65 -15.87
CA SER A 241 7.46 -15.22 -15.57
C SER A 241 8.03 -14.76 -14.23
N LEU A 242 7.54 -13.65 -13.67
CA LEU A 242 7.84 -13.20 -12.32
C LEU A 242 6.90 -13.81 -11.26
N LEU A 243 5.89 -14.59 -11.70
CA LEU A 243 4.87 -15.26 -10.88
C LEU A 243 4.88 -16.77 -11.18
N PRO A 244 5.83 -17.55 -10.62
CA PRO A 244 6.13 -18.91 -11.09
C PRO A 244 4.93 -19.86 -11.10
N ASP A 245 4.03 -19.76 -10.13
CA ASP A 245 2.85 -20.64 -10.04
C ASP A 245 1.77 -20.28 -11.07
N ALA A 246 1.61 -18.99 -11.37
CA ALA A 246 0.73 -18.54 -12.44
C ALA A 246 1.30 -18.93 -13.82
N LYS A 247 2.63 -18.83 -14.01
CA LYS A 247 3.31 -19.23 -15.25
C LYS A 247 3.05 -20.68 -15.64
N LYS A 248 3.05 -21.60 -14.67
CA LYS A 248 2.84 -23.06 -14.91
C LYS A 248 1.51 -23.35 -15.58
N LYS A 249 0.51 -22.47 -15.41
CA LYS A 249 -0.82 -22.60 -16.00
C LYS A 249 -0.87 -22.12 -17.45
N LEU A 250 0.13 -21.39 -17.92
CA LEU A 250 0.17 -20.81 -19.27
C LEU A 250 0.79 -21.76 -20.29
N ARG A 251 0.06 -22.07 -21.37
CA ARG A 251 0.63 -22.70 -22.56
C ARG A 251 1.35 -21.66 -23.42
N VAL A 252 2.69 -21.66 -23.37
CA VAL A 252 3.53 -20.65 -24.04
C VAL A 252 3.71 -20.98 -25.53
N PRO A 253 3.35 -20.07 -26.46
CA PRO A 253 3.65 -20.21 -27.88
C PRO A 253 5.16 -20.19 -28.16
N ASP A 254 5.62 -20.94 -29.18
CA ASP A 254 7.05 -21.04 -29.51
C ASP A 254 7.71 -19.68 -29.76
N ARG A 255 6.99 -18.74 -30.37
CA ARG A 255 7.45 -17.37 -30.63
C ARG A 255 7.85 -16.57 -29.38
N LEU A 256 7.32 -16.94 -28.20
CA LEU A 256 7.62 -16.26 -26.94
C LEU A 256 8.75 -16.93 -26.15
N LYS A 257 9.23 -18.11 -26.58
CA LYS A 257 10.29 -18.85 -25.87
C LYS A 257 11.60 -18.06 -25.79
N THR A 258 11.89 -17.16 -26.74
CA THR A 258 13.06 -16.28 -26.71
C THR A 258 13.07 -15.36 -25.48
N TYR A 259 11.90 -14.87 -25.05
CA TYR A 259 11.78 -14.04 -23.84
C TYR A 259 12.03 -14.82 -22.56
N LYS A 260 11.87 -16.15 -22.58
CA LYS A 260 12.26 -16.99 -21.44
C LYS A 260 13.74 -16.79 -21.12
N ARG A 261 14.60 -16.76 -22.15
CA ARG A 261 16.05 -16.59 -21.97
C ARG A 261 16.40 -15.21 -21.41
N ILE A 262 15.67 -14.17 -21.80
CA ILE A 262 15.87 -12.80 -21.29
C ILE A 262 15.59 -12.76 -19.78
N ILE A 263 14.50 -13.38 -19.34
CA ILE A 263 14.10 -13.40 -17.92
C ILE A 263 14.98 -14.34 -17.10
N ASP A 264 15.39 -15.48 -17.66
CA ASP A 264 16.29 -16.41 -17.00
C ASP A 264 17.74 -15.87 -16.94
N ALA A 265 18.18 -15.09 -17.94
CA ALA A 265 19.51 -14.50 -18.00
C ALA A 265 19.63 -13.24 -17.14
N GLY A 266 18.55 -12.47 -17.01
CA GLY A 266 18.45 -11.36 -16.08
C GLY A 266 18.31 -11.89 -14.65
N ARG A 267 19.37 -11.81 -13.84
CA ARG A 267 19.24 -12.04 -12.40
C ARG A 267 18.24 -11.03 -11.85
N ILE A 268 17.04 -11.48 -11.49
CA ILE A 268 16.02 -10.65 -10.84
C ILE A 268 16.66 -10.07 -9.57
N PRO A 269 16.79 -8.73 -9.45
CA PRO A 269 17.40 -8.14 -8.26
C PRO A 269 16.58 -8.49 -7.01
N GLN A 270 17.24 -8.57 -5.85
CA GLN A 270 16.55 -8.71 -4.57
C GLN A 270 16.30 -7.31 -3.99
N PRO A 271 15.06 -6.78 -4.00
CA PRO A 271 14.81 -5.38 -3.64
C PRO A 271 15.13 -5.08 -2.17
N TYR A 272 15.02 -6.08 -1.29
CA TYR A 272 15.31 -5.96 0.15
C TYR A 272 16.71 -6.47 0.56
N GLY A 273 17.59 -6.73 -0.40
CA GLY A 273 19.01 -7.03 -0.12
C GLY A 273 19.85 -5.76 0.09
N GLU A 274 21.17 -5.92 0.15
CA GLU A 274 22.10 -4.77 0.07
C GLU A 274 21.82 -3.99 -1.22
N LEU A 275 21.59 -2.69 -1.10
CA LEU A 275 21.30 -1.82 -2.25
C LEU A 275 22.59 -1.58 -3.03
N ALA A 276 22.72 -2.31 -4.14
CA ALA A 276 23.91 -2.35 -4.97
C ALA A 276 23.67 -1.84 -6.39
N ASN A 277 22.41 -1.61 -6.79
CA ASN A 277 22.09 -1.05 -8.10
C ASN A 277 20.74 -0.31 -8.09
N VAL A 278 20.55 0.56 -9.09
CA VAL A 278 19.36 1.42 -9.23
C VAL A 278 18.08 0.61 -9.48
N LYS A 279 18.17 -0.58 -10.10
CA LYS A 279 17.00 -1.45 -10.36
C LYS A 279 16.30 -1.86 -9.07
N GLN A 280 17.04 -2.03 -7.97
CA GLN A 280 16.45 -2.31 -6.66
C GLN A 280 15.60 -1.13 -6.16
N LEU A 281 16.03 0.11 -6.40
CA LEU A 281 15.26 1.31 -6.05
C LEU A 281 13.95 1.37 -6.85
N ASP A 282 14.01 1.08 -8.15
CA ASP A 282 12.82 1.03 -9.02
C ASP A 282 11.79 0.01 -8.52
N MET A 283 12.25 -1.18 -8.10
CA MET A 283 11.38 -2.23 -7.56
C MET A 283 10.75 -1.83 -6.22
N LEU A 284 11.50 -1.15 -5.34
CA LEU A 284 10.97 -0.66 -4.07
C LEU A 284 9.92 0.43 -4.27
N TRP A 285 10.15 1.37 -5.20
CA TRP A 285 9.14 2.36 -5.57
C TRP A 285 7.90 1.70 -6.17
N ALA A 286 8.09 0.74 -7.08
CA ALA A 286 7.00 -0.02 -7.66
C ALA A 286 6.15 -0.73 -6.61
N GLU A 287 6.78 -1.37 -5.63
CA GLU A 287 6.07 -2.04 -4.52
C GLU A 287 5.35 -1.02 -3.62
N PHE A 288 5.96 0.13 -3.34
CA PHE A 288 5.30 1.20 -2.59
C PHE A 288 4.06 1.70 -3.32
N PHE A 289 4.17 2.02 -4.61
CA PHE A 289 3.03 2.52 -5.38
C PHE A 289 1.92 1.47 -5.56
N ALA A 290 2.28 0.18 -5.56
CA ALA A 290 1.31 -0.92 -5.67
C ALA A 290 0.63 -1.31 -4.35
N THR A 291 1.20 -0.96 -3.19
CA THR A 291 0.70 -1.45 -1.88
C THR A 291 0.42 -0.36 -0.86
N GLY A 292 1.06 0.79 -0.97
CA GLY A 292 1.05 1.83 0.06
C GLY A 292 1.66 1.41 1.40
N ARG A 293 2.37 0.28 1.47
CA ARG A 293 3.08 -0.14 2.70
C ARG A 293 4.29 0.75 2.95
N ILE A 294 4.68 0.94 4.21
CA ILE A 294 5.86 1.76 4.56
C ILE A 294 7.18 1.02 4.32
N ARG A 295 7.15 -0.32 4.33
CA ARG A 295 8.36 -1.16 4.25
C ARG A 295 9.29 -0.82 3.07
N PRO A 296 8.81 -0.63 1.82
CA PRO A 296 9.69 -0.27 0.72
C PRO A 296 10.38 1.09 0.91
N LEU A 297 9.68 2.08 1.49
CA LEU A 297 10.29 3.38 1.78
C LEU A 297 11.38 3.30 2.85
N ARG A 298 11.19 2.48 3.90
CA ARG A 298 12.24 2.24 4.89
C ARG A 298 13.51 1.68 4.24
N GLN A 299 13.35 0.73 3.32
CA GLN A 299 14.48 0.19 2.58
C GLN A 299 15.12 1.27 1.68
N LEU A 300 14.32 2.04 0.93
CA LEU A 300 14.81 3.15 0.09
C LEU A 300 15.64 4.16 0.89
N THR A 301 15.21 4.51 2.10
CA THR A 301 15.93 5.48 2.94
C THR A 301 17.29 4.97 3.43
N THR A 302 17.53 3.65 3.48
CA THR A 302 18.87 3.10 3.78
C THR A 302 19.89 3.43 2.70
N ALA A 303 19.46 3.71 1.46
CA ALA A 303 20.36 4.13 0.38
C ALA A 303 21.05 5.47 0.69
N LEU A 304 20.49 6.29 1.58
CA LEU A 304 21.07 7.57 1.98
C LEU A 304 22.39 7.39 2.77
N GLU A 305 22.56 6.25 3.45
CA GLU A 305 23.81 5.91 4.15
C GLU A 305 25.00 5.69 3.19
N LEU A 306 24.71 5.46 1.91
CA LEU A 306 25.72 5.32 0.85
C LEU A 306 26.36 6.65 0.47
N GLY A 307 25.88 7.77 1.02
CA GLY A 307 26.47 9.10 0.86
C GLY A 307 27.95 9.19 1.28
N LYS A 308 28.44 8.25 2.09
CA LYS A 308 29.88 8.11 2.44
C LYS A 308 30.79 7.94 1.22
N SER A 309 30.26 7.47 0.09
CA SER A 309 31.00 7.26 -1.15
C SER A 309 30.97 8.47 -2.08
N LEU A 310 30.34 9.59 -1.67
CA LEU A 310 30.19 10.80 -2.47
C LEU A 310 31.53 11.38 -2.94
N GLY A 311 31.59 11.79 -4.21
CA GLY A 311 32.78 12.33 -4.86
C GLY A 311 33.71 11.28 -5.48
N THR A 312 33.38 9.99 -5.40
CA THR A 312 34.12 8.92 -6.07
C THR A 312 34.01 9.03 -7.59
N LEU A 313 32.81 9.27 -8.12
CA LEU A 313 32.55 9.42 -9.55
C LEU A 313 33.32 10.61 -10.16
N GLU A 314 33.40 11.74 -9.46
CA GLU A 314 34.16 12.90 -9.91
C GLU A 314 35.67 12.65 -9.85
N LYS A 315 36.16 11.93 -8.83
CA LYS A 315 37.57 11.50 -8.75
C LYS A 315 37.94 10.52 -9.87
N ILE A 316 37.04 9.63 -10.27
CA ILE A 316 37.24 8.77 -11.45
C ILE A 316 37.30 9.63 -12.71
N LYS A 317 36.33 10.53 -12.90
CA LYS A 317 36.23 11.40 -14.08
C LYS A 317 37.46 12.30 -14.26
N SER A 318 38.03 12.77 -13.15
CA SER A 318 39.25 13.58 -13.12
C SER A 318 40.55 12.77 -13.21
N GLY A 319 40.47 11.44 -13.24
CA GLY A 319 41.63 10.54 -13.32
C GLY A 319 42.40 10.37 -12.01
N VAL A 320 41.85 10.83 -10.88
CA VAL A 320 42.45 10.67 -9.54
C VAL A 320 42.32 9.25 -9.02
N LEU A 321 41.23 8.56 -9.36
CA LEU A 321 40.98 7.16 -9.03
C LEU A 321 40.84 6.33 -10.31
N ASP A 322 41.36 5.10 -10.29
CA ASP A 322 41.20 4.15 -11.39
C ASP A 322 39.86 3.41 -11.25
N ARG A 323 39.03 3.46 -12.30
CA ARG A 323 37.73 2.78 -12.35
C ARG A 323 37.85 1.27 -12.33
N GLU A 324 38.96 0.72 -12.81
CA GLU A 324 39.18 -0.73 -12.87
C GLU A 324 39.54 -1.32 -11.49
N ASP A 325 39.90 -0.49 -10.51
CA ASP A 325 40.04 -0.93 -9.13
C ASP A 325 38.66 -1.34 -8.58
N SER A 326 38.56 -2.61 -8.16
CA SER A 326 37.31 -3.19 -7.63
C SER A 326 36.69 -2.42 -6.46
N GLY A 327 37.50 -1.83 -5.58
CA GLY A 327 37.03 -1.02 -4.45
C GLY A 327 36.48 0.33 -4.92
N VAL A 328 37.15 0.95 -5.88
CA VAL A 328 36.70 2.20 -6.53
C VAL A 328 35.42 1.96 -7.32
N ALA A 329 35.34 0.87 -8.09
CA ALA A 329 34.15 0.49 -8.83
C ALA A 329 32.94 0.27 -7.91
N ARG A 330 33.14 -0.38 -6.75
CA ARG A 330 32.09 -0.56 -5.74
C ARG A 330 31.65 0.78 -5.15
N ALA A 331 32.59 1.64 -4.76
CA ALA A 331 32.28 2.96 -4.19
C ALA A 331 31.55 3.87 -5.21
N ALA A 332 31.94 3.82 -6.49
CA ALA A 332 31.27 4.51 -7.58
C ALA A 332 29.83 4.04 -7.76
N MET A 333 29.58 2.73 -7.67
CA MET A 333 28.23 2.17 -7.73
C MET A 333 27.38 2.62 -6.52
N GLN A 334 27.96 2.62 -5.32
CA GLN A 334 27.28 3.11 -4.11
C GLN A 334 26.91 4.59 -4.24
N GLU A 335 27.80 5.42 -4.78
CA GLU A 335 27.50 6.83 -5.06
C GLU A 335 26.39 6.97 -6.10
N ALA A 336 26.38 6.16 -7.16
CA ALA A 336 25.31 6.18 -8.15
C ALA A 336 23.95 5.82 -7.53
N VAL A 337 23.91 4.77 -6.68
CA VAL A 337 22.69 4.38 -5.94
C VAL A 337 22.24 5.48 -4.99
N PHE A 338 23.17 6.10 -4.24
CA PHE A 338 22.89 7.23 -3.37
C PHE A 338 22.25 8.40 -4.13
N GLN A 339 22.86 8.82 -5.25
CA GLN A 339 22.36 9.93 -6.05
C GLN A 339 20.98 9.61 -6.66
N SER A 340 20.78 8.39 -7.17
CA SER A 340 19.47 7.96 -7.69
C SER A 340 18.40 7.90 -6.60
N ALA A 341 18.74 7.47 -5.38
CA ALA A 341 17.83 7.48 -4.25
C ALA A 341 17.44 8.92 -3.86
N LEU A 342 18.41 9.84 -3.81
CA LEU A 342 18.16 11.25 -3.50
C LEU A 342 17.20 11.90 -4.51
N ILE A 343 17.45 11.69 -5.81
CA ILE A 343 16.62 12.22 -6.90
C ILE A 343 15.21 11.62 -6.82
N SER A 344 15.10 10.30 -6.75
CA SER A 344 13.79 9.62 -6.75
C SER A 344 12.96 9.93 -5.50
N LEU A 345 13.57 9.97 -4.30
CA LEU A 345 12.90 10.41 -3.08
C LEU A 345 12.37 11.82 -3.22
N ARG A 346 13.16 12.75 -3.78
CA ARG A 346 12.71 14.12 -4.02
C ARG A 346 11.49 14.16 -4.94
N GLU A 347 11.58 13.51 -6.10
CA GLU A 347 10.51 13.52 -7.10
C GLU A 347 9.22 12.86 -6.59
N HIS A 348 9.32 11.70 -5.95
CA HIS A 348 8.16 10.97 -5.48
C HIS A 348 7.54 11.59 -4.23
N CYS A 349 8.32 12.11 -3.28
CA CYS A 349 7.78 12.85 -2.12
C CYS A 349 7.16 14.20 -2.54
N ALA A 350 7.63 14.81 -3.62
CA ALA A 350 6.97 15.99 -4.17
C ALA A 350 5.57 15.66 -4.71
N LYS A 351 5.42 14.54 -5.40
CA LYS A 351 4.19 14.12 -6.11
C LYS A 351 3.20 13.30 -5.26
N SER A 352 3.69 12.49 -4.32
CA SER A 352 2.87 11.60 -3.49
C SER A 352 2.82 12.09 -2.03
N PRO A 353 1.65 12.55 -1.55
CA PRO A 353 1.48 12.93 -0.15
C PRO A 353 1.86 11.81 0.83
N LEU A 354 1.44 10.57 0.54
CA LEU A 354 1.72 9.44 1.42
C LEU A 354 3.23 9.16 1.54
N ALA A 355 3.97 9.25 0.43
CA ALA A 355 5.42 9.06 0.44
C ALA A 355 6.12 10.11 1.32
N PHE A 356 5.71 11.38 1.17
CA PHE A 356 6.21 12.48 1.99
C PHE A 356 5.93 12.25 3.49
N GLN A 357 4.68 11.91 3.82
CA GLN A 357 4.22 11.68 5.19
C GLN A 357 4.99 10.53 5.85
N TYR A 358 5.20 9.43 5.14
CA TYR A 358 6.00 8.32 5.64
C TYR A 358 7.46 8.68 5.84
N CYS A 359 8.06 9.48 4.95
CA CYS A 359 9.43 9.93 5.16
C CYS A 359 9.56 10.80 6.42
N VAL A 360 8.58 11.66 6.72
CA VAL A 360 8.52 12.37 8.00
C VAL A 360 8.41 11.39 9.16
N GLY A 361 7.52 10.40 9.06
CA GLY A 361 7.34 9.39 10.11
C GLY A 361 8.57 8.49 10.33
N ILE A 362 9.40 8.28 9.30
CA ILE A 362 10.67 7.56 9.40
C ILE A 362 11.70 8.39 10.21
N ILE A 363 11.74 9.71 10.02
CA ILE A 363 12.61 10.61 10.80
C ILE A 363 12.19 10.63 12.27
N GLU A 364 10.89 10.70 12.57
CA GLU A 364 10.39 10.83 13.96
C GLU A 364 10.58 9.59 14.83
N ARG A 365 10.75 8.40 14.21
CA ARG A 365 10.72 7.10 14.89
C ARG A 365 12.10 6.42 14.95
N ASP A 366 13.18 7.15 14.63
CA ASP A 366 14.59 6.73 14.67
C ASP A 366 14.88 5.36 14.03
N MET A 367 14.90 5.32 12.69
CA MET A 367 15.29 4.13 11.92
C MET A 367 16.44 4.37 10.93
N LEU A 368 17.17 5.49 11.05
CA LEU A 368 18.25 5.87 10.13
C LEU A 368 19.53 6.21 10.90
N SER A 369 20.68 6.12 10.21
CA SER A 369 21.91 6.75 10.70
C SER A 369 21.76 8.27 10.75
N GLU A 370 22.59 8.95 11.55
CA GLU A 370 22.59 10.41 11.69
C GLU A 370 22.73 11.11 10.33
N GLU A 371 23.63 10.63 9.47
CA GLU A 371 23.87 11.19 8.14
C GLU A 371 22.69 10.99 7.19
N ALA A 372 22.06 9.81 7.23
CA ALA A 372 20.88 9.51 6.43
C ALA A 372 19.67 10.35 6.89
N GLN A 373 19.51 10.54 8.20
CA GLN A 373 18.48 11.37 8.79
C GLN A 373 18.65 12.85 8.44
N GLU A 374 19.87 13.40 8.52
CA GLU A 374 20.17 14.77 8.10
C GLU A 374 19.85 14.97 6.61
N THR A 375 20.32 14.05 5.76
CA THR A 375 20.07 14.09 4.32
C THR A 375 18.58 14.07 3.99
N LEU A 376 17.81 13.16 4.62
CA LEU A 376 16.37 13.07 4.40
C LEU A 376 15.65 14.33 4.91
N THR A 377 16.05 14.87 6.06
CA THR A 377 15.48 16.08 6.64
C THR A 377 15.64 17.26 5.69
N LEU A 378 16.86 17.53 5.21
CA LEU A 378 17.14 18.62 4.27
C LEU A 378 16.36 18.47 2.95
N LEU A 379 16.22 17.23 2.46
CA LEU A 379 15.43 16.93 1.27
C LEU A 379 13.95 17.30 1.49
N LEU A 380 13.34 16.85 2.58
CA LEU A 380 11.92 17.12 2.86
C LEU A 380 11.66 18.61 3.11
N GLU A 381 12.56 19.31 3.80
CA GLU A 381 12.49 20.77 3.97
C GLU A 381 12.54 21.51 2.63
N SER A 382 13.39 21.07 1.70
CA SER A 382 13.46 21.68 0.37
C SER A 382 12.14 21.57 -0.39
N ILE A 383 11.50 20.40 -0.34
CA ILE A 383 10.18 20.16 -0.95
C ILE A 383 9.12 21.03 -0.27
N ALA A 384 9.11 21.10 1.05
CA ALA A 384 8.15 21.89 1.81
C ALA A 384 8.28 23.40 1.52
N ARG A 385 9.51 23.91 1.35
CA ARG A 385 9.75 25.31 0.95
C ARG A 385 9.21 25.60 -0.44
N GLU A 386 9.47 24.73 -1.42
CA GLU A 386 8.98 24.90 -2.79
C GLU A 386 7.45 24.90 -2.86
N LYS A 387 6.79 23.99 -2.13
CA LYS A 387 5.31 23.96 -2.04
C LYS A 387 4.71 25.24 -1.42
N ARG A 388 5.45 25.96 -0.57
CA ARG A 388 5.03 27.23 0.04
C ARG A 388 5.34 28.45 -0.82
N SER A 389 6.10 28.32 -1.89
CA SER A 389 6.48 29.43 -2.78
C SER A 389 6.21 29.06 -4.25
N PRO A 390 4.92 28.98 -4.66
CA PRO A 390 4.56 28.58 -6.02
C PRO A 390 4.93 29.60 -7.13
N ASP A 391 5.36 30.81 -6.78
CA ASP A 391 5.68 31.90 -7.73
C ASP A 391 7.19 32.04 -8.05
N ARG A 392 7.88 30.94 -8.34
CA ARG A 392 9.21 30.98 -8.98
C ARG A 392 9.32 30.03 -10.17
#